data_AF-X0V995-F1
#
_entry.id   AF-X0V995-F1
#
_cell.length_a   1.000
_cell.length_b   1.000
_cell.length_c   1.000
_cell.angle_alpha   90.00
_cell.angle_beta   90.00
_cell.angle_gamma   90.00
#
_symmetry.space_group_name_H-M   'P 1'
#
loop_
_entity.id
_entity.type
_entity.pdbx_description
1 polymer ?
#
loop_
_entity_poly.entity_id
_entity_poly.type
_entity_poly.pdbx_seq_one_letter_code
_entity_poly.pdbx_strand_id
1 'polypeptide(L)'
;MVFKVNDRVKETTTTTGTGAVALGGTSVGFDTFATGIGNNNTTYYTIAHQTADEWEVGLGTLDGTSANLTRTAVFTNSNGDTNPVTFSAGTKDVFVTYPASKTMEETLTTQGDILYASSANTPARLAKGTANQVLAINAGATAPEWVTPTTGDITDVVAGTGLSGGGSSG
;
A
#
# COMPACT_ATOMS: atom_id res chain seq x y z
N MET A 1 12.17 -9.96 -4.23
CA MET A 1 11.21 -9.58 -3.18
C MET A 1 10.09 -8.81 -3.83
N VAL A 2 8.89 -9.37 -3.85
CA VAL A 2 7.67 -8.68 -4.32
C VAL A 2 6.61 -8.72 -3.22
N PHE A 3 5.74 -7.73 -3.20
CA PHE A 3 4.56 -7.73 -2.34
C PHE A 3 3.48 -8.63 -2.95
N LYS A 4 2.88 -9.49 -2.13
CA LYS A 4 1.80 -10.40 -2.53
C LYS A 4 0.73 -10.45 -1.44
N VAL A 5 -0.50 -10.64 -1.88
CA VAL A 5 -1.66 -11.00 -1.06
C VAL A 5 -2.33 -12.15 -1.79
N ASN A 6 -2.82 -13.14 -1.05
CA ASN A 6 -3.56 -14.24 -1.63
C ASN A 6 -4.70 -14.64 -0.69
N ASP A 7 -5.76 -15.20 -1.28
CA ASP A 7 -6.92 -15.64 -0.55
C ASP A 7 -6.62 -16.92 0.23
N ARG A 8 -7.26 -17.05 1.40
CA ARG A 8 -7.26 -18.27 2.22
C ARG A 8 -5.84 -18.80 2.55
N VAL A 9 -4.89 -17.92 2.84
CA VAL A 9 -3.59 -18.31 3.38
C VAL A 9 -3.63 -18.23 4.91
N LYS A 10 -3.48 -19.39 5.58
CA LYS A 10 -3.48 -19.49 7.05
C LYS A 10 -2.64 -20.67 7.51
N GLU A 11 -1.85 -20.43 8.55
CA GLU A 11 -1.10 -21.43 9.30
C GLU A 11 -1.24 -21.15 10.81
N THR A 12 -0.74 -22.05 11.66
CA THR A 12 -0.64 -21.83 13.10
C THR A 12 0.80 -21.56 13.52
N THR A 13 1.01 -20.96 14.69
CA THR A 13 2.34 -20.88 15.32
C THR A 13 2.24 -21.07 16.82
N THR A 14 3.34 -21.51 17.44
CA THR A 14 3.53 -21.52 18.89
C THR A 14 4.70 -20.62 19.31
N THR A 15 5.23 -19.78 18.40
CA THR A 15 6.30 -18.83 18.71
C THR A 15 5.88 -17.89 19.82
N THR A 16 6.78 -17.69 20.78
CA THR A 16 6.64 -16.75 21.89
C THR A 16 7.58 -15.55 21.71
N GLY A 17 7.37 -14.51 22.52
CA GLY A 17 8.22 -13.33 22.53
C GLY A 17 8.03 -12.47 21.29
N THR A 18 9.10 -11.79 20.88
CA THR A 18 9.07 -10.82 19.78
C THR A 18 9.82 -11.24 18.50
N GLY A 19 10.20 -12.51 18.38
CA GLY A 19 10.98 -13.00 17.25
C GLY A 19 10.21 -13.09 15.92
N ALA A 20 10.92 -13.58 14.90
CA ALA A 20 10.28 -14.09 13.70
C ALA A 20 9.39 -15.30 14.05
N VAL A 21 8.28 -15.42 13.35
CA VAL A 21 7.27 -16.44 13.63
C VAL A 21 7.59 -17.70 12.85
N ALA A 22 7.77 -18.82 13.55
CA ALA A 22 7.88 -20.13 12.95
C ALA A 22 6.47 -20.61 12.55
N LEU A 23 6.26 -20.86 11.27
CA LEU A 23 4.97 -21.25 10.72
C LEU A 23 4.79 -22.77 10.81
N GLY A 24 3.64 -23.19 11.32
CA GLY A 24 3.33 -24.56 11.72
C GLY A 24 2.82 -25.46 10.59
N GLY A 25 2.74 -24.96 9.36
CA GLY A 25 2.22 -25.69 8.20
C GLY A 25 0.72 -25.58 8.01
N THR A 26 0.19 -26.44 7.14
CA THR A 26 -1.17 -26.36 6.59
C THR A 26 -2.26 -26.31 7.66
N SER A 27 -3.09 -25.27 7.64
CA SER A 27 -4.38 -25.25 8.32
C SER A 27 -5.48 -25.86 7.45
N VAL A 28 -6.44 -26.55 8.06
CA VAL A 28 -7.52 -27.25 7.32
C VAL A 28 -8.32 -26.28 6.46
N GLY A 29 -8.32 -26.51 5.14
CA GLY A 29 -9.06 -25.69 4.17
C GLY A 29 -8.38 -24.38 3.78
N PHE A 30 -7.09 -24.21 4.10
CA PHE A 30 -6.28 -23.03 3.77
C PHE A 30 -4.97 -23.43 3.07
N ASP A 31 -4.45 -22.52 2.25
CA ASP A 31 -3.10 -22.63 1.71
C ASP A 31 -2.05 -22.25 2.76
N THR A 32 -0.85 -22.80 2.58
CA THR A 32 0.34 -22.39 3.33
C THR A 32 0.87 -21.05 2.82
N PHE A 33 1.62 -20.32 3.65
CA PHE A 33 2.38 -19.15 3.24
C PHE A 33 3.41 -19.49 2.17
N ALA A 34 4.01 -20.68 2.22
CA ALA A 34 4.92 -21.16 1.19
C ALA A 34 4.24 -21.25 -0.19
N THR A 35 3.01 -21.75 -0.25
CA THR A 35 2.25 -21.90 -1.51
C THR A 35 1.64 -20.57 -1.94
N GLY A 36 0.96 -19.88 -1.03
CA GLY A 36 0.17 -18.69 -1.35
C GLY A 36 1.00 -17.41 -1.55
N ILE A 37 2.14 -17.27 -0.86
CA ILE A 37 2.98 -16.06 -0.89
C ILE A 37 4.35 -16.39 -1.49
N GLY A 38 5.00 -17.45 -0.99
CA GLY A 38 6.28 -17.95 -1.47
C GLY A 38 7.51 -17.18 -0.97
N ASN A 39 8.67 -17.83 -1.09
CA ASN A 39 9.91 -17.43 -0.42
C ASN A 39 10.34 -15.99 -0.75
N ASN A 40 10.92 -15.31 0.24
CA ASN A 40 11.48 -13.95 0.13
C ASN A 40 10.47 -12.86 -0.30
N ASN A 41 9.17 -13.14 -0.30
CA ASN A 41 8.13 -12.16 -0.60
C ASN A 41 7.59 -11.53 0.67
N THR A 42 7.00 -10.35 0.50
CA THR A 42 6.26 -9.69 1.57
C THR A 42 4.77 -9.91 1.42
N THR A 43 4.09 -9.93 2.55
CA THR A 43 2.63 -9.97 2.63
C THR A 43 2.17 -9.20 3.84
N TYR A 44 0.93 -8.74 3.80
CA TYR A 44 0.26 -8.40 5.04
C TYR A 44 -0.11 -9.67 5.80
N TYR A 45 -0.09 -9.56 7.13
CA TYR A 45 -0.41 -10.66 8.01
C TYR A 45 -1.23 -10.16 9.21
N THR A 46 -1.96 -11.08 9.81
CA THR A 46 -2.43 -11.00 11.19
C THR A 46 -1.86 -12.19 11.96
N ILE A 47 -1.39 -11.96 13.18
CA ILE A 47 -1.18 -13.01 14.18
C ILE A 47 -2.18 -12.76 15.30
N ALA A 48 -2.95 -13.78 15.67
CA ALA A 48 -3.94 -13.69 16.75
C ALA A 48 -3.85 -14.93 17.64
N HIS A 49 -3.66 -14.71 18.95
CA HIS A 49 -3.70 -15.81 19.91
C HIS A 49 -5.12 -16.36 20.01
N GLN A 50 -5.26 -17.69 20.00
CA GLN A 50 -6.58 -18.34 20.02
C GLN A 50 -7.35 -18.20 21.35
N THR A 51 -6.70 -17.74 22.42
CA THR A 51 -7.26 -17.75 23.78
C THR A 51 -6.87 -16.52 24.62
N ALA A 52 -5.73 -15.87 24.34
CA ALA A 52 -5.33 -14.62 24.98
C ALA A 52 -5.70 -13.42 24.08
N ASP A 53 -5.89 -12.23 24.66
CA ASP A 53 -6.08 -10.98 23.91
C ASP A 53 -4.72 -10.44 23.43
N GLU A 54 -4.07 -11.21 22.56
CA GLU A 54 -2.79 -10.88 21.95
C GLU A 54 -2.96 -11.00 20.45
N TRP A 55 -2.89 -9.86 19.75
CA TRP A 55 -3.00 -9.85 18.30
C TRP A 55 -2.22 -8.68 17.71
N GLU A 56 -1.78 -8.86 16.47
CA GLU A 56 -1.19 -7.77 15.70
C GLU A 56 -1.46 -7.95 14.21
N VAL A 57 -1.53 -6.83 13.50
CA VAL A 57 -1.65 -6.76 12.04
C VAL A 57 -0.45 -5.99 11.50
N GLY A 58 0.21 -6.52 10.48
CA GLY A 58 1.47 -5.95 10.00
C GLY A 58 1.87 -6.36 8.60
N LEU A 59 3.07 -5.91 8.22
CA LEU A 59 3.81 -6.37 7.03
C LEU A 59 4.85 -7.38 7.48
N GLY A 60 4.83 -8.56 6.86
CA GLY A 60 5.76 -9.63 7.11
C GLY A 60 6.58 -9.97 5.87
N THR A 61 7.78 -10.50 6.09
CA THR A 61 8.66 -11.03 5.05
C THR A 61 8.91 -12.50 5.31
N LEU A 62 8.60 -13.37 4.35
CA LEU A 62 8.95 -14.79 4.43
C LEU A 62 10.44 -14.99 4.18
N ASP A 63 11.07 -15.88 4.95
CA ASP A 63 12.46 -16.25 4.72
C ASP A 63 12.67 -17.05 3.41
N GLY A 64 13.91 -17.46 3.15
CA GLY A 64 14.28 -18.23 1.96
C GLY A 64 13.64 -19.62 1.87
N THR A 65 13.00 -20.10 2.94
CA THR A 65 12.32 -21.41 3.03
C THR A 65 10.82 -21.29 3.23
N SER A 66 10.29 -20.08 3.41
CA SER A 66 8.93 -19.80 3.90
C SER A 66 8.56 -20.48 5.21
N ALA A 67 9.55 -20.92 6.01
CA ALA A 67 9.32 -21.52 7.32
C ALA A 67 9.13 -20.45 8.41
N ASN A 68 9.71 -19.26 8.20
CA ASN A 68 9.59 -18.15 9.15
C ASN A 68 9.04 -16.89 8.49
N LEU A 69 8.12 -16.23 9.18
CA LEU A 69 7.63 -14.89 8.86
C LEU A 69 8.30 -13.87 9.78
N THR A 70 9.20 -13.05 9.21
CA THR A 70 9.77 -11.91 9.94
C THR A 70 8.76 -10.78 9.99
N ARG A 71 8.52 -10.22 11.19
CA ARG A 71 7.57 -9.14 11.43
C ARG A 71 8.18 -7.78 11.09
N THR A 72 8.25 -7.47 9.79
CA THR A 72 8.95 -6.30 9.24
C THR A 72 8.39 -4.97 9.73
N ALA A 73 7.07 -4.84 9.84
CA ALA A 73 6.41 -3.68 10.46
C ALA A 73 5.09 -4.10 11.09
N VAL A 74 4.76 -3.54 12.25
CA VAL A 74 3.44 -3.69 12.87
C VAL A 74 2.66 -2.39 12.66
N PHE A 75 1.42 -2.51 12.20
CA PHE A 75 0.57 -1.37 11.91
C PHE A 75 -0.40 -1.09 13.05
N THR A 76 -0.91 -2.14 13.69
CA THR A 76 -1.81 -2.05 14.83
C THR A 76 -1.74 -3.35 15.62
N ASN A 77 -1.98 -3.28 16.91
CA ASN A 77 -1.89 -4.42 17.81
C ASN A 77 -2.79 -4.24 19.06
N SER A 78 -2.84 -5.30 19.87
CA SER A 78 -3.53 -5.34 21.17
C SER A 78 -2.97 -4.39 22.24
N ASN A 79 -1.78 -3.82 22.03
CA ASN A 79 -1.11 -2.92 22.98
C ASN A 79 -1.39 -1.43 22.69
N GLY A 80 -2.10 -1.12 21.61
CA GLY A 80 -2.39 0.26 21.19
C GLY A 80 -1.18 1.02 20.64
N ASP A 81 -0.13 0.30 20.22
CA ASP A 81 1.07 0.89 19.62
C ASP A 81 1.43 0.20 18.29
N THR A 82 2.63 0.49 17.77
CA THR A 82 3.16 -0.11 16.53
C THR A 82 4.38 -1.00 16.79
N ASN A 83 4.59 -1.42 18.03
CA ASN A 83 5.67 -2.33 18.38
C ASN A 83 5.21 -3.78 18.17
N PRO A 84 6.15 -4.71 17.94
CA PRO A 84 5.78 -6.12 17.87
C PRO A 84 5.28 -6.65 19.22
N VAL A 85 4.13 -7.33 19.22
CA VAL A 85 3.53 -7.93 20.42
C VAL A 85 4.48 -9.00 20.99
N THR A 86 4.61 -9.02 22.32
CA THR A 86 5.29 -10.10 23.04
C THR A 86 4.29 -11.22 23.26
N PHE A 87 4.32 -12.22 22.40
CA PHE A 87 3.39 -13.34 22.43
C PHE A 87 3.69 -14.30 23.58
N SER A 88 2.67 -14.64 24.37
CA SER A 88 2.77 -15.69 25.40
C SER A 88 2.73 -17.09 24.78
N ALA A 89 2.95 -18.14 25.59
CA ALA A 89 2.85 -19.52 25.14
C ALA A 89 1.41 -19.90 24.79
N GLY A 90 1.24 -20.68 23.72
CA GLY A 90 -0.05 -21.13 23.22
C GLY A 90 -0.10 -21.08 21.69
N THR A 91 -1.19 -21.57 21.11
CA THR A 91 -1.39 -21.54 19.65
C THR A 91 -1.93 -20.19 19.21
N LYS A 92 -1.33 -19.66 18.14
CA LYS A 92 -1.81 -18.47 17.44
C LYS A 92 -2.13 -18.83 16.00
N ASP A 93 -3.16 -18.19 15.47
CA ASP A 93 -3.45 -18.20 14.06
C ASP A 93 -2.61 -17.13 13.36
N VAL A 94 -1.97 -17.51 12.25
CA VAL A 94 -1.23 -16.60 11.37
C VAL A 94 -1.90 -16.65 10.02
N PHE A 95 -2.41 -15.53 9.52
CA PHE A 95 -3.13 -15.52 8.25
C PHE A 95 -2.89 -14.23 7.48
N VAL A 96 -3.04 -14.32 6.16
CA VAL A 96 -2.99 -13.16 5.29
C VAL A 96 -4.29 -12.38 5.45
N THR A 97 -4.15 -11.06 5.65
CA THR A 97 -5.27 -10.12 5.71
C THR A 97 -4.98 -8.94 4.79
N TYR A 98 -5.97 -8.07 4.58
CA TYR A 98 -5.74 -6.75 4.04
C TYR A 98 -6.00 -5.71 5.15
N PRO A 99 -4.97 -5.06 5.71
CA PRO A 99 -5.14 -4.11 6.81
C PRO A 99 -5.97 -2.90 6.38
N ALA A 100 -6.90 -2.46 7.22
CA ALA A 100 -7.75 -1.30 6.93
C ALA A 100 -6.93 -0.05 6.57
N SER A 101 -5.83 0.21 7.30
CA SER A 101 -4.90 1.32 7.06
C SER A 101 -4.15 1.26 5.72
N LYS A 102 -4.33 0.18 4.94
CA LYS A 102 -3.76 0.01 3.61
C LYS A 102 -4.82 0.07 2.51
N THR A 103 -6.10 0.23 2.88
CA THR A 103 -7.18 0.41 1.92
C THR A 103 -7.14 1.80 1.29
N MET A 104 -7.66 1.88 0.07
CA MET A 104 -7.82 3.16 -0.61
C MET A 104 -8.87 4.04 0.08
N GLU A 105 -9.83 3.44 0.79
CA GLU A 105 -10.86 4.17 1.54
C GLU A 105 -10.27 5.02 2.67
N GLU A 106 -9.36 4.44 3.45
CA GLU A 106 -8.58 5.20 4.46
C GLU A 106 -7.64 6.24 3.82
N THR A 107 -7.29 6.07 2.54
CA THR A 107 -6.41 7.01 1.82
C THR A 107 -7.19 8.20 1.24
N LEU A 108 -8.38 7.98 0.69
CA LEU A 108 -9.22 8.98 0.00
C LEU A 108 -10.28 9.54 0.95
N THR A 109 -9.90 10.52 1.78
CA THR A 109 -10.76 11.02 2.85
C THR A 109 -11.70 12.17 2.44
N THR A 110 -11.56 12.72 1.22
CA THR A 110 -12.33 13.88 0.76
C THR A 110 -12.88 13.66 -0.65
N GLN A 111 -14.11 14.12 -0.91
CA GLN A 111 -14.69 14.08 -2.25
C GLN A 111 -13.80 14.86 -3.24
N GLY A 112 -13.48 14.22 -4.37
CA GLY A 112 -12.64 14.80 -5.42
C GLY A 112 -11.14 14.55 -5.24
N ASP A 113 -10.73 13.80 -4.22
CA ASP A 113 -9.36 13.30 -4.09
C ASP A 113 -8.98 12.39 -5.26
N ILE A 114 -7.70 12.44 -5.65
CA ILE A 114 -7.13 11.58 -6.67
C ILE A 114 -6.14 10.61 -6.02
N LEU A 115 -6.25 9.33 -6.36
CA LEU A 115 -5.25 8.33 -6.00
C LEU A 115 -4.13 8.32 -7.04
N TYR A 116 -2.88 8.39 -6.58
CA TYR A 116 -1.70 8.24 -7.43
C TYR A 116 -0.65 7.36 -6.76
N ALA A 117 0.33 6.86 -7.51
CA ALA A 117 1.48 6.15 -6.96
C ALA A 117 2.56 7.16 -6.59
N SER A 118 2.85 7.36 -5.31
CA SER A 118 3.95 8.23 -4.84
C SER A 118 5.33 7.56 -4.95
N SER A 119 5.33 6.23 -5.05
CA SER A 119 6.48 5.40 -5.40
C SER A 119 5.98 4.02 -5.85
N ALA A 120 6.89 3.13 -6.23
CA ALA A 120 6.53 1.76 -6.58
C ALA A 120 5.71 1.10 -5.46
N ASN A 121 4.52 0.61 -5.82
CA ASN A 121 3.60 -0.09 -4.91
C ASN A 121 3.13 0.74 -3.70
N THR A 122 3.25 2.08 -3.75
CA THR A 122 2.82 2.96 -2.66
C THR A 122 1.77 3.95 -3.17
N PRO A 123 0.49 3.64 -2.99
CA PRO A 123 -0.59 4.58 -3.26
C PRO A 123 -0.53 5.78 -2.31
N ALA A 124 -0.87 6.94 -2.81
CA ALA A 124 -0.98 8.19 -2.05
C ALA A 124 -2.15 9.02 -2.56
N ARG A 125 -2.64 9.90 -1.68
CA ARG A 125 -3.68 10.87 -2.01
C ARG A 125 -3.06 12.16 -2.54
N LEU A 126 -3.52 12.61 -3.70
CA LEU A 126 -3.47 14.00 -4.10
C LEU A 126 -4.82 14.63 -3.77
N ALA A 127 -4.84 15.58 -2.84
CA ALA A 127 -6.07 16.26 -2.44
C ALA A 127 -6.69 17.00 -3.64
N LYS A 128 -8.01 17.17 -3.65
CA LYS A 128 -8.69 17.94 -4.70
C LYS A 128 -8.09 19.35 -4.85
N GLY A 129 -7.98 19.82 -6.09
CA GLY A 129 -7.57 21.19 -6.39
C GLY A 129 -8.64 22.22 -6.05
N THR A 130 -8.31 23.48 -6.28
CA THR A 130 -9.26 24.60 -6.30
C THR A 130 -9.83 24.80 -7.70
N ALA A 131 -10.88 25.63 -7.81
CA ALA A 131 -11.53 25.89 -9.10
C ALA A 131 -10.54 26.38 -10.16
N ASN A 132 -10.70 25.90 -11.39
CA ASN A 132 -9.92 26.25 -12.58
C ASN A 132 -8.44 25.77 -12.56
N GLN A 133 -8.03 24.98 -11.58
CA GLN A 133 -6.73 24.30 -11.66
C GLN A 133 -6.77 23.13 -12.65
N VAL A 134 -5.63 22.87 -13.28
CA VAL A 134 -5.43 21.70 -14.15
C VAL A 134 -4.45 20.74 -13.51
N LEU A 135 -4.60 19.44 -13.83
CA LEU A 135 -3.65 18.42 -13.40
C LEU A 135 -2.43 18.44 -14.34
N ALA A 136 -1.24 18.62 -13.78
CA ALA A 136 0.03 18.55 -14.49
C ALA A 136 0.96 17.54 -13.80
N ILE A 137 2.09 17.25 -14.43
CA ILE A 137 3.21 16.57 -13.76
C ILE A 137 4.15 17.63 -13.20
N ASN A 138 4.60 17.43 -11.97
CA ASN A 138 5.51 18.36 -11.31
C ASN A 138 6.82 18.54 -12.09
N ALA A 139 7.52 19.65 -11.84
CA ALA A 139 8.77 19.97 -12.54
C ALA A 139 9.86 18.87 -12.40
N GLY A 140 9.79 18.05 -11.34
CA GLY A 140 10.67 16.92 -11.11
C GLY A 140 10.31 15.63 -11.86
N ALA A 141 9.18 15.60 -12.58
CA ALA A 141 8.62 14.42 -13.22
C ALA A 141 8.38 13.23 -12.26
N THR A 142 8.07 13.51 -11.00
CA THR A 142 7.91 12.48 -9.95
C THR A 142 6.48 12.30 -9.46
N ALA A 143 5.61 13.29 -9.65
CA ALA A 143 4.24 13.22 -9.16
C ALA A 143 3.29 14.13 -9.97
N PRO A 144 1.99 13.81 -10.02
CA PRO A 144 0.97 14.74 -10.45
C PRO A 144 0.80 15.89 -9.45
N GLU A 145 0.50 17.09 -9.94
CA GLU A 145 0.22 18.28 -9.13
C GLU A 145 -0.88 19.14 -9.75
N TRP A 146 -1.54 19.95 -8.92
CA TRP A 146 -2.51 20.95 -9.38
C TRP A 146 -1.80 22.27 -9.71
N VAL A 147 -1.94 22.72 -10.95
CA VAL A 147 -1.34 23.97 -11.43
C VAL A 147 -2.46 24.96 -11.76
N THR A 148 -2.29 26.21 -11.34
CA THR A 148 -3.12 27.31 -11.84
C THR A 148 -2.65 27.65 -13.26
N PRO A 149 -3.46 27.44 -14.31
CA PRO A 149 -3.07 27.78 -15.66
C PRO A 149 -2.77 29.27 -15.75
N THR A 150 -1.64 29.63 -16.36
CA THR A 150 -1.44 31.00 -16.81
C THR A 150 -2.17 31.16 -18.15
N THR A 151 -2.97 32.21 -18.28
CA THR A 151 -3.48 32.62 -19.59
C THR A 151 -2.30 33.11 -20.42
N GLY A 152 -2.05 32.47 -21.55
CA GLY A 152 -1.15 32.96 -22.59
C GLY A 152 -1.97 33.55 -23.71
N ASP A 153 -1.67 34.78 -24.11
CA ASP A 153 -2.23 35.36 -25.32
C ASP A 153 -1.55 34.73 -26.54
N ILE A 154 -2.31 34.54 -27.62
CA ILE A 154 -1.73 34.21 -28.92
C ILE A 154 -1.13 35.51 -29.46
N THR A 155 0.19 35.68 -29.31
CA THR A 155 0.88 36.92 -29.70
C THR A 155 1.20 37.00 -31.19
N ASP A 156 1.24 35.87 -31.89
CA ASP A 156 1.41 35.83 -33.35
C ASP A 156 0.74 34.59 -33.96
N VAL A 157 0.10 34.78 -35.11
CA VAL A 157 -0.38 33.71 -35.99
C VAL A 157 0.16 34.00 -37.38
N VAL A 158 1.26 33.32 -37.74
CA VAL A 158 1.77 33.38 -39.11
C VAL A 158 0.85 32.57 -40.02
N ALA A 159 0.08 33.27 -40.86
CA ALA A 159 -0.77 32.63 -41.85
C ALA A 159 0.07 31.82 -42.86
N GLY A 160 -0.26 30.53 -43.03
CA GLY A 160 0.27 29.71 -44.12
C GLY A 160 -0.26 30.14 -45.49
N THR A 161 0.33 29.62 -46.57
CA THR A 161 -0.15 29.87 -47.94
C THR A 161 -1.61 29.42 -48.09
N GLY A 162 -2.52 30.35 -48.39
CA GLY A 162 -3.95 30.10 -48.58
C GLY A 162 -4.87 30.61 -47.47
N LEU A 163 -4.34 31.19 -46.39
CA LEU A 163 -5.13 31.83 -45.34
C LEU A 163 -5.12 33.35 -45.52
N SER A 164 -6.20 33.93 -46.05
CA SER A 164 -6.39 35.38 -46.13
C SER A 164 -7.11 35.90 -44.87
N GLY A 165 -6.44 36.72 -44.05
CA GLY A 165 -7.09 37.46 -42.95
C GLY A 165 -6.36 37.60 -41.61
N GLY A 166 -5.14 37.05 -41.44
CA GLY A 166 -4.37 37.25 -40.19
C GLY A 166 -3.69 38.64 -40.16
N GLY A 167 -4.21 39.57 -39.36
CA GLY A 167 -3.60 40.88 -39.14
C GLY A 167 -2.39 40.80 -38.19
N SER A 168 -1.33 41.56 -38.49
CA SER A 168 -0.01 41.53 -37.84
C SER A 168 0.06 42.16 -36.43
N SER A 169 -1.00 42.09 -35.63
CA SER A 169 -0.98 42.65 -34.27
C SER A 169 -1.98 41.96 -33.36
N GLY A 170 -1.46 41.14 -32.44
CA GLY A 170 -2.02 40.93 -31.10
C GLY A 170 -1.29 41.82 -30.11
#